data_AF-A0A2K8JW66-F1
#
_entry.id   AF-A0A2K8JW66-F1
#
_cell.length_a   1.000
_cell.length_b   1.000
_cell.length_c   1.000
_cell.angle_alpha   90.00
_cell.angle_beta   90.00
_cell.angle_gamma   90.00
#
_symmetry.space_group_name_H-M   'P 1'
#
loop_
_entity.id
_entity.type
_entity.pdbx_description
1 polymer ?
#
loop_
_entity_poly.entity_id
_entity_poly.type
_entity_poly.pdbx_seq_one_letter_code
_entity_poly.pdbx_strand_id
1 'polypeptide(L)'
;MRVLLLVGFFFAGAVCGGLLGEGGHGIHHGSRLHPAFKGAGTKPGLHIWRIQSFEPVPVPVSEYGKFYTGDSYIVLHVQANKNTKEGYTWNIHYWLGEKTTEDESAAAAILAVNLDDGLGGHPVQHREQQGHESQLFLSYFKPNIRYMTGGTPGGLRPAQTNQPTEKRLYQVKGNKNIRVRMVELNVKSMNNGDCFVLDCGHEIYVYVGSKAKGTERLKAVSAANTIKSQDHAGRGHVTVIDNTSTDDEVQKFFKELGSGSSSQVADAPTGGDDTDFEKTQESTVELYKVSDAGGQLKSDKIGHKPLSRTSLVTGDCYILDTGSSGIYVWVGKGSTTQEKVEALKMGQAFIAAKNYPSWTKMRRIIEGGEPSAFKEYFAEWRDTNTIAGLGRG
;
A
#
# COMPACT_ATOMS: atom_id res chain seq x y z
N MET A 1 2.33 -31.45 -27.43
CA MET A 1 3.66 -32.03 -27.15
C MET A 1 4.72 -30.97 -27.46
N ARG A 2 5.07 -30.12 -26.49
CA ARG A 2 6.18 -29.16 -26.54
C ARG A 2 6.64 -28.88 -25.12
N VAL A 3 7.96 -28.80 -24.99
CA VAL A 3 8.80 -29.09 -23.83
C VAL A 3 8.66 -28.06 -22.69
N LEU A 4 8.55 -28.57 -21.47
CA LEU A 4 8.66 -27.85 -20.20
C LEU A 4 10.15 -27.59 -19.93
N LEU A 5 10.58 -26.32 -19.81
CA LEU A 5 11.94 -25.95 -19.42
C LEU A 5 11.88 -25.40 -17.99
N LEU A 6 12.20 -26.27 -17.03
CA LEU A 6 12.57 -25.87 -15.67
C LEU A 6 13.92 -25.12 -15.74
N VAL A 7 13.97 -23.91 -15.19
CA VAL A 7 15.25 -23.25 -14.85
C VAL A 7 15.35 -23.24 -13.33
N GLY A 8 16.09 -24.20 -12.79
CA GLY A 8 16.60 -24.16 -11.43
C GLY A 8 17.89 -23.35 -11.40
N PHE A 9 17.95 -22.34 -10.53
CA PHE A 9 19.18 -21.57 -10.32
C PHE A 9 20.05 -22.28 -9.25
N PHE A 10 21.18 -22.82 -9.70
CA PHE A 10 22.28 -23.28 -8.87
C PHE A 10 23.09 -22.05 -8.39
N PHE A 11 23.24 -21.88 -7.08
CA PHE A 11 24.28 -21.04 -6.50
C PHE A 11 25.61 -21.82 -6.50
N ALA A 12 26.57 -21.38 -7.30
CA ALA A 12 27.94 -21.90 -7.26
C ALA A 12 28.66 -21.35 -6.02
N GLY A 13 29.04 -22.24 -5.10
CA GLY A 13 29.91 -21.94 -3.97
C GLY A 13 31.37 -21.82 -4.41
N ALA A 14 32.03 -20.75 -3.98
CA ALA A 14 33.48 -20.66 -4.01
C ALA A 14 34.04 -21.19 -2.67
N VAL A 15 34.75 -22.31 -2.74
CA VAL A 15 35.51 -22.92 -1.65
C VAL A 15 36.90 -22.30 -1.63
N CYS A 16 37.34 -21.82 -0.47
CA CYS A 16 38.76 -21.75 -0.13
C CYS A 16 38.92 -22.16 1.34
N GLY A 17 39.52 -23.32 1.58
CA GLY A 17 39.87 -23.82 2.91
C GLY A 17 41.12 -23.11 3.45
N GLY A 18 41.45 -23.18 4.73
CA GLY A 18 40.81 -23.80 5.89
C GLY A 18 41.64 -23.48 7.14
N LEU A 19 41.12 -23.80 8.32
CA LEU A 19 41.87 -24.33 9.47
C LEU A 19 40.89 -24.56 10.64
N LEU A 20 41.07 -25.73 11.26
CA LEU A 20 40.22 -26.35 12.27
C LEU A 20 40.20 -25.59 13.60
N GLY A 21 39.03 -25.56 14.24
CA GLY A 21 38.84 -25.24 15.65
C GLY A 21 37.45 -25.69 16.09
N GLU A 22 37.36 -26.77 16.85
CA GLU A 22 36.11 -27.24 17.46
C GLU A 22 35.62 -26.26 18.54
N GLY A 23 34.30 -26.06 18.60
CA GLY A 23 33.63 -25.31 19.66
C GLY A 23 32.15 -25.11 19.33
N GLY A 24 31.26 -25.64 20.16
CA GLY A 24 29.82 -25.74 19.88
C GLY A 24 28.99 -24.46 20.08
N HIS A 25 27.67 -24.70 19.97
CA HIS A 25 26.53 -23.83 20.34
C HIS A 25 26.10 -22.71 19.39
N GLY A 26 24.83 -22.81 18.99
CA GLY A 26 23.96 -21.68 18.64
C GLY A 26 23.83 -21.41 17.16
N ILE A 27 22.83 -22.01 16.50
CA ILE A 27 22.33 -21.47 15.23
C ILE A 27 21.53 -20.21 15.56
N HIS A 28 22.23 -19.09 15.73
CA HIS A 28 21.64 -17.77 15.56
C HIS A 28 21.62 -17.47 14.06
N HIS A 29 20.51 -17.74 13.38
CA HIS A 29 20.25 -17.16 12.05
C HIS A 29 19.84 -15.69 12.23
N GLY A 30 20.81 -14.85 12.60
CA GLY A 30 20.69 -13.41 12.43
C GLY A 30 20.77 -13.12 10.93
N SER A 31 19.71 -12.56 10.34
CA SER A 31 19.78 -12.06 8.98
C SER A 31 20.94 -11.06 8.90
N ARG A 32 21.89 -11.30 8.00
CA ARG A 32 23.05 -10.41 7.85
C ARG A 32 22.53 -9.09 7.27
N LEU A 33 22.64 -8.01 8.04
CA LEU A 33 22.32 -6.67 7.56
C LEU A 33 23.10 -6.39 6.27
N HIS A 34 22.42 -5.89 5.24
CA HIS A 34 23.02 -5.60 3.95
C HIS A 34 24.20 -4.60 4.12
N PRO A 35 25.35 -4.80 3.45
CA PRO A 35 26.53 -3.93 3.63
C PRO A 35 26.25 -2.44 3.43
N ALA A 36 25.35 -2.09 2.51
CA ALA A 36 24.96 -0.70 2.23
C ALA A 36 24.25 0.00 3.40
N PHE A 37 23.69 -0.77 4.34
CA PHE A 37 23.02 -0.26 5.53
C PHE A 37 23.93 -0.23 6.77
N LYS A 38 25.21 -0.61 6.63
CA LYS A 38 26.14 -0.64 7.75
C LYS A 38 26.22 0.75 8.41
N GLY A 39 25.87 0.81 9.70
CA GLY A 39 25.87 2.05 10.49
C GLY A 39 24.61 2.90 10.35
N ALA A 40 23.66 2.53 9.48
CA ALA A 40 22.34 3.17 9.41
C ALA A 40 21.63 3.05 10.77
N GLY A 41 20.85 4.06 11.14
CA GLY A 41 20.08 4.02 12.39
C GLY A 41 20.87 4.36 13.67
N THR A 42 22.18 4.56 13.60
CA THR A 42 23.03 4.81 14.79
C THR A 42 23.06 6.27 15.26
N LYS A 43 22.65 7.20 14.40
CA LYS A 43 22.62 8.65 14.68
C LYS A 43 21.33 9.26 14.15
N PRO A 44 20.79 10.32 14.80
CA PRO A 44 19.67 11.08 14.28
C PRO A 44 19.95 11.64 12.88
N GLY A 45 18.94 11.60 12.02
CA GLY A 45 19.04 12.13 10.66
C GLY A 45 18.28 11.31 9.63
N LEU A 46 18.36 11.78 8.38
CA LEU A 46 17.73 11.17 7.22
C LEU A 46 18.78 10.42 6.38
N HIS A 47 18.47 9.18 6.01
CA HIS A 47 19.33 8.34 5.18
C HIS A 47 18.51 7.83 3.99
N ILE A 48 19.01 7.98 2.77
CA ILE A 48 18.27 7.62 1.56
C ILE A 48 19.11 6.71 0.67
N TRP A 49 18.51 5.64 0.18
CA TRP A 49 19.08 4.75 -0.82
C TRP A 49 18.13 4.67 -2.02
N ARG A 50 18.69 4.64 -3.22
CA ARG A 50 17.98 4.35 -4.46
C ARG A 50 18.24 2.90 -4.83
N ILE A 51 17.19 2.19 -5.25
CA ILE A 51 17.34 0.81 -5.72
C ILE A 51 17.88 0.84 -7.14
N GLN A 52 18.98 0.13 -7.37
CA GLN A 52 19.59 -0.02 -8.68
C GLN A 52 20.01 -1.47 -8.85
N SER A 53 19.42 -2.18 -9.83
CA SER A 53 19.75 -3.58 -10.11
C SER A 53 19.70 -4.46 -8.85
N PHE A 54 18.61 -4.37 -8.09
CA PHE A 54 18.36 -5.09 -6.82
C PHE A 54 19.22 -4.66 -5.61
N GLU A 55 20.07 -3.64 -5.75
CA GLU A 55 20.97 -3.17 -4.70
C GLU A 55 20.55 -1.79 -4.15
N PRO A 56 20.60 -1.55 -2.84
CA PRO A 56 20.38 -0.23 -2.26
C PRO A 56 21.65 0.62 -2.36
N VAL A 57 21.64 1.63 -3.23
CA VAL A 57 22.76 2.56 -3.45
C VAL A 57 22.52 3.86 -2.69
N PRO A 58 23.42 4.30 -1.80
CA PRO A 58 23.25 5.55 -1.06
C PRO A 58 23.07 6.76 -1.98
N VAL A 59 22.06 7.58 -1.72
CA VAL A 59 21.82 8.83 -2.45
C VAL A 59 22.70 9.93 -1.85
N PRO A 60 23.40 10.74 -2.67
CA PRO A 60 24.14 11.90 -2.17
C PRO A 60 23.21 12.88 -1.44
N VAL A 61 23.66 13.44 -0.31
CA VAL A 61 22.86 14.38 0.51
C VAL A 61 22.38 15.60 -0.30
N SER A 62 23.16 16.05 -1.28
CA SER A 62 22.77 17.13 -2.21
C SER A 62 21.59 16.81 -3.12
N GLU A 63 21.22 15.54 -3.22
CA GLU A 63 20.09 15.05 -4.04
C GLU A 63 18.88 14.66 -3.20
N TYR A 64 18.95 14.79 -1.87
CA TYR A 64 17.80 14.49 -1.01
C TYR A 64 16.57 15.31 -1.42
N GLY A 65 15.43 14.62 -1.51
CA GLY A 65 14.18 15.20 -1.97
C GLY A 65 13.98 15.13 -3.49
N LYS A 66 14.95 14.66 -4.28
CA LYS A 66 14.76 14.33 -5.70
C LYS A 66 14.47 12.84 -5.85
N PHE A 67 13.30 12.51 -6.38
CA PHE A 67 12.86 11.13 -6.60
C PHE A 67 12.58 10.92 -8.08
N TYR A 68 13.24 9.95 -8.70
CA TYR A 68 13.00 9.59 -10.09
C TYR A 68 11.76 8.71 -10.20
N THR A 69 10.85 9.10 -11.10
CA THR A 69 9.56 8.43 -11.30
C THR A 69 9.69 6.98 -11.74
N GLY A 70 10.80 6.62 -12.38
CA GLY A 70 11.09 5.26 -12.83
C GLY A 70 11.80 4.38 -11.80
N ASP A 71 12.03 4.84 -10.57
CA ASP A 71 12.81 4.10 -9.57
C ASP A 71 12.06 3.87 -8.26
N SER A 72 12.62 2.98 -7.44
CA SER A 72 12.24 2.78 -6.05
C SER A 72 13.35 3.21 -5.08
N TYR A 73 12.98 3.61 -3.87
CA TYR A 73 13.88 4.15 -2.86
C TYR A 73 13.58 3.61 -1.47
N ILE A 74 14.57 3.63 -0.59
CA ILE A 74 14.44 3.43 0.85
C ILE A 74 14.87 4.71 1.56
N VAL A 75 14.05 5.20 2.48
CA VAL A 75 14.29 6.39 3.29
C VAL A 75 14.18 6.01 4.76
N LEU A 76 15.26 6.13 5.52
CA LEU A 76 15.29 5.93 6.96
C LEU A 76 15.38 7.29 7.66
N HIS A 77 14.37 7.60 8.47
CA HIS A 77 14.41 8.73 9.39
C HIS A 77 14.64 8.25 10.83
N VAL A 78 15.70 8.78 11.45
CA VAL A 78 16.10 8.47 12.82
C VAL A 78 15.92 9.71 13.68
N GLN A 79 15.16 9.61 14.77
CA GLN A 79 14.91 10.72 15.68
C GLN A 79 15.27 10.33 17.11
N ALA A 80 15.83 11.26 17.88
CA ALA A 80 16.01 11.07 19.32
C ALA A 80 14.65 10.89 20.01
N ASN A 81 14.53 9.83 20.81
CA ASN A 81 13.33 9.55 21.57
C ASN A 81 13.25 10.53 22.74
N LYS A 82 12.23 11.38 22.77
CA LYS A 82 12.05 12.40 23.83
C LYS A 82 11.74 11.79 25.20
N ASN A 83 11.33 10.52 25.25
CA ASN A 83 10.89 9.83 26.46
C ASN A 83 11.98 8.94 27.08
N THR A 84 13.13 8.77 26.42
CA THR A 84 14.25 7.98 26.93
C THR A 84 15.56 8.73 26.68
N LYS A 85 16.46 8.79 27.67
CA LYS A 85 17.70 9.57 27.57
C LYS A 85 18.68 9.06 26.49
N GLU A 86 18.49 7.84 26.00
CA GLU A 86 19.42 7.16 25.07
C GLU A 86 18.73 6.40 23.92
N GLY A 87 17.41 6.54 23.75
CA GLY A 87 16.67 5.81 22.71
C GLY A 87 16.51 6.61 21.41
N TYR A 88 16.38 5.91 20.29
CA TYR A 88 15.93 6.49 19.02
C TYR A 88 14.55 5.95 18.64
N THR A 89 13.87 6.67 17.77
CA THR A 89 12.73 6.17 17.00
C THR A 89 13.13 6.14 15.53
N TRP A 90 12.74 5.08 14.83
CA TRP A 90 13.10 4.83 13.44
C TRP A 90 11.83 4.71 12.59
N ASN A 91 11.80 5.41 11.47
CA ASN A 91 10.79 5.22 10.43
C ASN A 91 11.49 4.86 9.13
N ILE A 92 11.16 3.70 8.57
CA ILE A 92 11.62 3.25 7.27
C ILE A 92 10.48 3.50 6.29
N HIS A 93 10.76 4.20 5.21
CA HIS A 93 9.82 4.41 4.11
C HIS A 93 10.42 3.76 2.88
N TYR A 94 9.66 2.94 2.16
CA TYR A 94 10.05 2.55 0.82
C TYR A 94 9.14 3.28 -0.17
N TRP A 95 9.75 4.15 -0.96
CA TRP A 95 9.06 5.01 -1.91
C TRP A 95 9.09 4.38 -3.30
N LEU A 96 7.94 4.32 -3.96
CA LEU A 96 7.76 3.65 -5.23
C LEU A 96 7.34 4.69 -6.28
N GLY A 97 8.20 4.87 -7.29
CA GLY A 97 7.90 5.73 -8.42
C GLY A 97 6.73 5.20 -9.23
N GLU A 98 5.96 6.09 -9.83
CA GLU A 98 4.79 5.73 -10.67
C GLU A 98 5.16 4.77 -11.82
N LYS A 99 6.41 4.83 -12.30
CA LYS A 99 6.93 4.03 -13.41
C LYS A 99 8.05 3.07 -12.98
N THR A 100 8.22 2.84 -11.67
CA THR A 100 9.20 1.86 -11.20
C THR A 100 8.81 0.46 -11.68
N THR A 101 9.80 -0.37 -11.98
CA THR A 101 9.55 -1.72 -12.45
C THR A 101 9.18 -2.64 -11.28
N GLU A 102 8.47 -3.74 -11.57
CA GLU A 102 8.03 -4.68 -10.54
C GLU A 102 9.20 -5.22 -9.71
N ASP A 103 10.32 -5.53 -10.37
CA ASP A 103 11.53 -6.04 -9.74
C ASP A 103 12.16 -5.03 -8.78
N GLU A 104 12.22 -3.74 -9.16
CA GLU A 104 12.73 -2.69 -8.29
C GLU A 104 11.82 -2.43 -7.08
N SER A 105 10.51 -2.43 -7.29
CA SER A 105 9.54 -2.24 -6.20
C SER A 105 9.57 -3.40 -5.20
N ALA A 106 9.73 -4.63 -5.69
CA ALA A 106 9.89 -5.82 -4.86
C ALA A 106 11.22 -5.80 -4.10
N ALA A 107 12.30 -5.40 -4.76
CA ALA A 107 13.60 -5.23 -4.12
C ALA A 107 13.55 -4.18 -3.00
N ALA A 108 12.90 -3.04 -3.22
CA ALA A 108 12.74 -2.01 -2.18
C ALA A 108 12.00 -2.54 -0.95
N ALA A 109 10.93 -3.32 -1.13
CA ALA A 109 10.19 -3.93 -0.03
C ALA A 109 11.04 -4.95 0.74
N ILE A 110 11.78 -5.82 0.06
CA ILE A 110 12.66 -6.83 0.69
C ILE A 110 13.78 -6.15 1.46
N LEU A 111 14.44 -5.15 0.87
CA LEU A 111 15.55 -4.44 1.48
C LEU A 111 15.09 -3.58 2.67
N ALA A 112 13.87 -3.04 2.65
CA ALA A 112 13.28 -2.38 3.81
C ALA A 112 13.10 -3.34 5.00
N VAL A 113 12.71 -4.60 4.76
CA VAL A 113 12.66 -5.64 5.80
C VAL A 113 14.06 -6.00 6.31
N ASN A 114 15.05 -6.12 5.42
CA ASN A 114 16.42 -6.37 5.85
C ASN A 114 16.96 -5.24 6.76
N LEU A 115 16.68 -3.98 6.42
CA LEU A 115 17.05 -2.83 7.25
C LEU A 115 16.32 -2.84 8.59
N ASP A 116 15.04 -3.18 8.61
CA ASP A 116 14.22 -3.29 9.82
C ASP A 116 14.74 -4.36 10.78
N ASP A 117 14.99 -5.58 10.28
CA ASP A 117 15.54 -6.68 11.08
C ASP A 117 16.91 -6.32 11.65
N GLY A 118 17.78 -5.66 10.85
CA GLY A 118 19.09 -5.21 11.34
C GLY A 118 19.03 -4.06 12.35
N LEU A 119 17.87 -3.41 12.51
CA LEU A 119 17.56 -2.45 13.58
C LEU A 119 16.72 -3.10 14.70
N GLY A 120 16.68 -4.43 14.77
CA GLY A 120 16.00 -5.19 15.82
C GLY A 120 14.48 -5.25 15.67
N GLY A 121 13.93 -4.92 14.50
CA GLY A 121 12.48 -4.89 14.26
C GLY A 121 11.75 -3.74 14.97
N HIS A 122 12.49 -2.76 15.49
CA HIS A 122 11.94 -1.56 16.12
C HIS A 122 11.37 -0.51 15.14
N PRO A 123 11.91 -0.34 13.91
CA PRO A 123 11.38 0.65 12.99
C PRO A 123 9.91 0.44 12.58
N VAL A 124 9.20 1.54 12.37
CA VAL A 124 7.91 1.53 11.67
C VAL A 124 8.16 1.60 10.17
N GLN A 125 7.62 0.66 9.40
CA GLN A 125 7.74 0.67 7.95
C GLN A 125 6.51 1.31 7.27
N HIS A 126 6.76 2.16 6.29
CA HIS A 126 5.75 2.88 5.53
C HIS A 126 5.94 2.62 4.03
N ARG A 127 4.86 2.26 3.33
CA ARG A 127 4.83 2.23 1.86
C ARG A 127 4.44 3.60 1.36
N GLU A 128 5.30 4.23 0.58
CA GLU A 128 5.05 5.55 0.00
C GLU A 128 4.90 5.41 -1.52
N GLN A 129 3.75 5.79 -2.06
CA GLN A 129 3.54 5.83 -3.51
C GLN A 129 3.78 7.27 -3.99
N GLN A 130 4.47 7.45 -5.12
CA GLN A 130 4.60 8.75 -5.76
C GLN A 130 3.25 9.49 -5.81
N GLY A 131 3.20 10.72 -5.31
CA GLY A 131 1.99 11.54 -5.26
C GLY A 131 1.15 11.35 -3.99
N HIS A 132 1.31 10.24 -3.27
CA HIS A 132 0.51 9.85 -2.08
C HIS A 132 1.32 9.55 -0.86
N GLU A 133 2.45 10.21 -0.78
CA GLU A 133 3.30 10.16 0.36
C GLU A 133 2.54 10.61 1.61
N SER A 134 2.80 9.90 2.71
CA SER A 134 2.30 10.27 4.01
C SER A 134 2.80 11.67 4.39
N GLN A 135 1.99 12.39 5.18
CA GLN A 135 2.41 13.69 5.72
C GLN A 135 3.70 13.56 6.56
N LEU A 136 3.90 12.40 7.18
CA LEU A 136 5.14 12.07 7.89
C LEU A 136 6.34 12.05 6.94
N PHE A 137 6.27 11.32 5.82
CA PHE A 137 7.34 11.30 4.82
C PHE A 137 7.62 12.69 4.24
N LEU A 138 6.58 13.40 3.83
CA LEU A 138 6.72 14.74 3.26
C LEU A 138 7.36 15.73 4.24
N SER A 139 7.10 15.57 5.55
CA SER A 139 7.66 16.45 6.59
C SER A 139 9.20 16.44 6.66
N TYR A 140 9.85 15.42 6.11
CA TYR A 140 11.31 15.30 6.12
C TYR A 140 12.01 16.20 5.10
N PHE A 141 11.30 16.68 4.08
CA PHE A 141 11.87 17.40 2.94
C PHE A 141 11.38 18.84 2.89
N LYS A 142 12.29 19.81 3.05
CA LYS A 142 11.97 21.24 2.96
C LYS A 142 12.69 21.87 1.76
N PRO A 143 12.02 22.66 0.89
CA PRO A 143 10.63 23.09 0.99
C PRO A 143 9.61 22.00 0.61
N ASN A 144 9.95 21.04 -0.27
CA ASN A 144 9.14 19.88 -0.68
C ASN A 144 10.01 18.88 -1.47
N ILE A 145 9.51 17.67 -1.72
CA ILE A 145 10.10 16.74 -2.69
C ILE A 145 9.88 17.20 -4.14
N ARG A 146 10.66 16.64 -5.08
CA ARG A 146 10.58 16.88 -6.52
C ARG A 146 10.62 15.55 -7.28
N TYR A 147 9.68 15.37 -8.20
CA TYR A 147 9.70 14.22 -9.12
C TYR A 147 10.57 14.52 -10.33
N MET A 148 11.46 13.60 -10.64
CA MET A 148 12.36 13.64 -11.78
C MET A 148 11.90 12.60 -12.80
N THR A 149 11.88 12.96 -14.09
CA THR A 149 11.58 11.99 -15.15
C THR A 149 12.77 11.05 -15.38
N GLY A 150 12.47 9.83 -15.82
CA GLY A 150 13.47 8.79 -16.07
C GLY A 150 13.68 7.87 -14.86
N GLY A 151 14.72 7.05 -14.93
CA GLY A 151 15.12 6.14 -13.87
C GLY A 151 16.16 5.12 -14.34
N THR A 152 16.57 4.23 -13.44
CA THR A 152 17.51 3.16 -13.77
C THR A 152 16.78 2.14 -14.64
N PRO A 153 17.37 1.65 -15.74
CA PRO A 153 16.79 0.53 -16.45
C PRO A 153 16.78 -0.69 -15.50
N GLY A 154 15.60 -1.21 -15.17
CA GLY A 154 15.44 -2.39 -14.31
C GLY A 154 16.34 -3.55 -14.74
N GLY A 155 16.65 -4.44 -13.79
CA GLY A 155 17.57 -5.57 -13.98
C GLY A 155 17.05 -6.60 -15.00
N LEU A 156 15.76 -6.51 -15.33
CA LEU A 156 15.07 -7.30 -16.35
C LEU A 156 14.60 -6.33 -17.46
N ARG A 157 15.26 -6.31 -18.63
CA ARG A 157 14.83 -5.49 -19.80
C ARG A 157 14.01 -6.33 -20.80
N PRO A 158 13.21 -5.72 -21.71
CA PRO A 158 13.08 -4.29 -22.04
C PRO A 158 11.67 -3.68 -21.89
N ALA A 159 11.66 -2.35 -21.77
CA ALA A 159 10.50 -1.47 -21.70
C ALA A 159 9.55 -1.62 -22.91
N GLN A 160 8.26 -1.85 -22.63
CA GLN A 160 7.17 -1.53 -23.54
C GLN A 160 6.47 -0.25 -23.06
N THR A 161 7.01 0.90 -23.43
CA THR A 161 6.28 2.17 -23.36
C THR A 161 5.43 2.29 -24.62
N ASN A 162 4.15 1.88 -24.53
CA ASN A 162 3.01 2.35 -25.34
C ASN A 162 1.82 1.38 -25.19
N GLN A 163 1.26 1.24 -23.98
CA GLN A 163 -0.12 0.75 -23.86
C GLN A 163 -1.07 1.95 -23.72
N PRO A 164 -2.23 1.96 -24.39
CA PRO A 164 -3.26 2.97 -24.14
C PRO A 164 -3.67 2.94 -22.68
N THR A 165 -3.85 4.10 -22.04
CA THR A 165 -4.35 4.17 -20.66
C THR A 165 -5.68 3.43 -20.56
N GLU A 166 -5.72 2.38 -19.74
CA GLU A 166 -6.92 1.59 -19.49
C GLU A 166 -8.00 2.45 -18.82
N LYS A 167 -9.19 2.54 -19.43
CA LYS A 167 -10.31 3.32 -18.89
C LYS A 167 -10.95 2.62 -17.70
N ARG A 168 -11.30 3.37 -16.66
CA ARG A 168 -11.86 2.81 -15.41
C ARG A 168 -13.06 3.62 -14.95
N LEU A 169 -14.09 2.94 -14.44
CA LEU A 169 -15.26 3.59 -13.83
C LEU A 169 -15.28 3.31 -12.34
N TYR A 170 -15.53 4.35 -11.55
CA TYR A 170 -15.68 4.26 -10.11
C TYR A 170 -17.06 4.78 -9.68
N GLN A 171 -17.72 4.06 -8.78
CA GLN A 171 -18.93 4.51 -8.10
C GLN A 171 -18.60 5.12 -6.75
N VAL A 172 -19.25 6.24 -6.43
CA VAL A 172 -19.13 6.98 -5.19
C VAL A 172 -20.48 6.98 -4.49
N LYS A 173 -20.57 6.22 -3.40
CA LYS A 173 -21.83 5.96 -2.69
C LYS A 173 -21.65 5.98 -1.18
N GLY A 174 -22.62 6.52 -0.46
CA GLY A 174 -22.75 6.38 1.00
C GLY A 174 -23.33 7.62 1.67
N ASN A 175 -23.64 7.50 2.96
CA ASN A 175 -24.27 8.56 3.72
C ASN A 175 -23.31 9.17 4.76
N LYS A 176 -22.97 8.41 5.79
CA LYS A 176 -21.99 8.81 6.81
C LYS A 176 -20.57 8.42 6.39
N ASN A 177 -20.43 7.31 5.66
CA ASN A 177 -19.17 6.72 5.23
C ASN A 177 -19.13 6.56 3.71
N ILE A 178 -18.93 7.66 2.98
CA ILE A 178 -18.90 7.65 1.50
C ILE A 178 -17.66 6.91 0.99
N ARG A 179 -17.89 5.89 0.17
CA ARG A 179 -16.83 5.03 -0.41
C ARG A 179 -16.73 5.23 -1.92
N VAL A 180 -15.55 4.95 -2.46
CA VAL A 180 -15.24 4.95 -3.90
C VAL A 180 -14.85 3.53 -4.28
N ARG A 181 -15.55 2.90 -5.22
CA ARG A 181 -15.27 1.53 -5.69
C ARG A 181 -15.21 1.46 -7.20
N MET A 182 -14.33 0.64 -7.75
CA MET A 182 -14.33 0.37 -9.19
C MET A 182 -15.56 -0.48 -9.56
N VAL A 183 -16.20 -0.17 -10.68
CA VAL A 183 -17.36 -0.89 -11.23
C VAL A 183 -17.13 -1.17 -12.72
N GLU A 184 -17.95 -2.04 -13.31
CA GLU A 184 -17.86 -2.32 -14.75
C GLU A 184 -18.04 -1.03 -15.56
N LEU A 185 -17.19 -0.84 -16.57
CA LEU A 185 -17.19 0.30 -17.51
C LEU A 185 -18.42 0.22 -18.45
N ASN A 186 -19.61 0.37 -17.87
CA ASN A 186 -20.88 0.20 -18.57
C ASN A 186 -21.96 1.08 -17.92
N VAL A 187 -22.90 1.58 -18.73
CA VAL A 187 -24.04 2.38 -18.24
C VAL A 187 -24.90 1.62 -17.23
N LYS A 188 -24.96 0.29 -17.32
CA LYS A 188 -25.71 -0.58 -16.40
C LYS A 188 -25.17 -0.54 -14.96
N SER A 189 -23.91 -0.16 -14.77
CA SER A 189 -23.30 0.04 -13.44
C SER A 189 -23.70 1.38 -12.82
N MET A 190 -24.28 2.30 -13.60
CA MET A 190 -24.60 3.65 -13.17
C MET A 190 -26.05 3.78 -12.70
N ASN A 191 -26.30 4.72 -11.79
CA ASN A 191 -27.63 5.11 -11.38
C ASN A 191 -27.69 6.60 -11.03
N ASN A 192 -28.89 7.17 -10.99
CA ASN A 192 -29.10 8.59 -10.72
C ASN A 192 -29.07 8.95 -9.22
N GLY A 193 -28.87 7.98 -8.33
CA GLY A 193 -28.78 8.17 -6.88
C GLY A 193 -27.36 8.37 -6.36
N ASP A 194 -26.34 8.02 -7.15
CA ASP A 194 -24.94 8.07 -6.73
C ASP A 194 -24.11 8.97 -7.66
N CYS A 195 -22.84 9.20 -7.32
CA CYS A 195 -21.87 9.85 -8.20
C CYS A 195 -20.93 8.81 -8.82
N PHE A 196 -20.38 9.09 -10.00
CA PHE A 196 -19.44 8.22 -10.70
C PHE A 196 -18.22 9.00 -11.19
N VAL A 197 -17.05 8.38 -11.17
CA VAL A 197 -15.81 8.94 -11.72
C VAL A 197 -15.34 8.05 -12.87
N LEU A 198 -15.29 8.60 -14.08
CA LEU A 198 -14.76 7.93 -15.26
C LEU A 198 -13.35 8.44 -15.52
N ASP A 199 -12.37 7.57 -15.37
CA ASP A 199 -10.97 7.84 -15.66
C ASP A 199 -10.64 7.40 -17.10
N CYS A 200 -10.27 8.36 -17.95
CA CYS A 200 -9.80 8.14 -19.31
C CYS A 200 -8.35 8.64 -19.49
N GLY A 201 -7.54 8.65 -18.43
CA GLY A 201 -6.19 9.18 -18.46
C GLY A 201 -6.16 10.68 -18.24
N HIS A 202 -5.84 11.42 -19.30
CA HIS A 202 -5.76 12.89 -19.23
C HIS A 202 -7.12 13.59 -19.17
N GLU A 203 -8.23 12.87 -19.39
CA GLU A 203 -9.59 13.37 -19.21
C GLU A 203 -10.27 12.52 -18.14
N ILE A 204 -10.75 13.17 -17.07
CA ILE A 204 -11.46 12.52 -15.97
C ILE A 204 -12.81 13.19 -15.83
N TYR A 205 -13.88 12.40 -15.82
CA TYR A 205 -15.23 12.92 -15.71
C TYR A 205 -15.84 12.53 -14.37
N VAL A 206 -16.55 13.46 -13.75
CA VAL A 206 -17.37 13.22 -12.55
C VAL A 206 -18.83 13.33 -12.95
N TYR A 207 -19.52 12.20 -13.11
CA TYR A 207 -20.95 12.17 -13.35
C TYR A 207 -21.70 12.26 -12.00
N VAL A 208 -22.57 13.26 -11.86
CA VAL A 208 -23.39 13.47 -10.67
C VAL A 208 -24.82 13.06 -10.98
N GLY A 209 -25.28 11.96 -10.38
CA GLY A 209 -26.68 11.54 -10.51
C GLY A 209 -27.64 12.62 -10.05
N SER A 210 -28.78 12.75 -10.72
CA SER A 210 -29.76 13.82 -10.46
C SER A 210 -30.35 13.80 -9.04
N LYS A 211 -30.24 12.68 -8.34
CA LYS A 211 -30.69 12.47 -6.95
C LYS A 211 -29.52 12.20 -5.99
N ALA A 212 -28.27 12.32 -6.44
CA ALA A 212 -27.09 12.12 -5.61
C ALA A 212 -26.93 13.23 -4.57
N LYS A 213 -26.33 12.90 -3.42
CA LYS A 213 -26.17 13.85 -2.31
C LYS A 213 -24.98 14.78 -2.54
N GLY A 214 -25.05 15.98 -1.96
CA GLY A 214 -23.95 16.95 -2.03
C GLY A 214 -22.65 16.44 -1.41
N THR A 215 -22.73 15.60 -0.36
CA THR A 215 -21.55 14.97 0.26
C THR A 215 -20.89 13.96 -0.68
N GLU A 216 -21.67 13.18 -1.43
CA GLU A 216 -21.18 12.25 -2.45
C GLU A 216 -20.53 12.99 -3.61
N ARG A 217 -21.13 14.10 -4.06
CA ARG A 217 -20.53 15.00 -5.06
C ARG A 217 -19.16 15.50 -4.62
N LEU A 218 -19.04 16.03 -3.40
CA LEU A 218 -17.75 16.51 -2.87
C LEU A 218 -16.71 15.39 -2.81
N LYS A 219 -17.12 14.18 -2.41
CA LYS A 219 -16.24 13.02 -2.37
C LYS A 219 -15.82 12.56 -3.78
N ALA A 220 -16.72 12.60 -4.76
CA ALA A 220 -16.43 12.22 -6.14
C ALA A 220 -15.47 13.20 -6.81
N VAL A 221 -15.64 14.51 -6.60
CA VAL A 221 -14.69 15.54 -7.06
C VAL A 221 -13.33 15.37 -6.38
N SER A 222 -13.32 15.09 -5.07
CA SER A 222 -12.08 14.78 -4.34
C SER A 222 -11.40 13.53 -4.91
N ALA A 223 -12.15 12.46 -5.20
CA ALA A 223 -11.64 11.23 -5.78
C ALA A 223 -11.08 11.43 -7.20
N ALA A 224 -11.75 12.20 -8.05
CA ALA A 224 -11.27 12.52 -9.39
C ALA A 224 -9.98 13.35 -9.37
N ASN A 225 -9.90 14.36 -8.49
CA ASN A 225 -8.66 15.12 -8.30
C ASN A 225 -7.55 14.28 -7.70
N THR A 226 -7.92 13.32 -6.85
CA THR A 226 -7.03 12.31 -6.33
C THR A 226 -6.48 11.51 -7.52
N ILE A 227 -7.30 10.78 -8.29
CA ILE A 227 -6.88 10.03 -9.49
C ILE A 227 -6.00 10.86 -10.43
N LYS A 228 -6.38 12.11 -10.74
CA LYS A 228 -5.54 13.03 -11.52
C LYS A 228 -4.13 13.18 -10.94
N SER A 229 -4.05 13.42 -9.64
CA SER A 229 -2.80 13.63 -8.93
C SER A 229 -1.98 12.33 -8.77
N GLN A 230 -2.65 11.18 -8.57
CA GLN A 230 -2.03 9.88 -8.27
C GLN A 230 -1.61 9.11 -9.51
N ASP A 231 -2.57 8.92 -10.41
CA ASP A 231 -2.49 7.97 -11.50
C ASP A 231 -2.04 8.64 -12.80
N HIS A 232 -2.19 9.97 -12.88
CA HIS A 232 -1.88 10.77 -14.07
C HIS A 232 -0.83 11.86 -13.80
N ALA A 233 -0.09 11.75 -12.69
CA ALA A 233 0.98 12.68 -12.30
C ALA A 233 0.54 14.17 -12.26
N GLY A 234 -0.70 14.42 -11.85
CA GLY A 234 -1.31 15.75 -11.83
C GLY A 234 -1.72 16.29 -13.21
N ARG A 235 -1.45 15.55 -14.29
CA ARG A 235 -1.72 15.97 -15.67
C ARG A 235 -3.08 15.46 -16.13
N GLY A 236 -4.00 16.38 -16.36
CA GLY A 236 -5.30 16.07 -16.93
C GLY A 236 -6.35 17.09 -16.54
N HIS A 237 -7.55 16.94 -17.09
CA HIS A 237 -8.67 17.80 -16.83
C HIS A 237 -9.79 17.02 -16.13
N VAL A 238 -10.36 17.61 -15.08
CA VAL A 238 -11.52 17.05 -14.37
C VAL A 238 -12.75 17.83 -14.81
N THR A 239 -13.68 17.17 -15.49
CA THR A 239 -14.96 17.75 -15.93
C THR A 239 -16.09 17.19 -15.08
N VAL A 240 -16.94 18.06 -14.53
CA VAL A 240 -18.13 17.64 -13.79
C VAL A 240 -19.32 17.64 -14.75
N ILE A 241 -20.00 16.49 -14.83
CA ILE A 241 -21.20 16.26 -15.62
C ILE A 241 -22.38 16.23 -14.63
N ASP A 242 -23.14 17.31 -14.57
CA ASP A 242 -24.33 17.45 -13.72
C ASP A 242 -25.51 18.06 -14.49
N ASN A 243 -26.57 18.44 -13.79
CA ASN A 243 -27.79 19.00 -14.40
C ASN A 243 -27.60 20.38 -15.05
N THR A 244 -26.42 21.00 -14.89
CA THR A 244 -26.06 22.28 -15.52
C THR A 244 -25.15 22.12 -16.73
N SER A 245 -24.67 20.90 -16.99
CA SER A 245 -23.82 20.60 -18.14
C SER A 245 -24.59 20.67 -19.45
N THR A 246 -23.88 21.01 -20.52
CA THR A 246 -24.42 21.03 -21.88
C THR A 246 -24.63 19.61 -22.41
N ASP A 247 -25.53 19.46 -23.38
CA ASP A 247 -25.77 18.17 -24.03
C ASP A 247 -24.48 17.59 -24.64
N ASP A 248 -23.61 18.43 -25.22
CA ASP A 248 -22.33 18.00 -25.80
C ASP A 248 -21.37 17.41 -24.75
N GLU A 249 -21.30 18.00 -23.55
CA GLU A 249 -20.48 17.48 -22.44
C GLU A 249 -21.00 16.12 -21.96
N VAL A 250 -22.33 15.99 -21.85
CA VAL A 250 -23.00 14.74 -21.46
C VAL A 250 -22.73 13.66 -22.53
N GLN A 251 -22.88 13.97 -23.82
CA GLN A 251 -22.59 13.02 -24.89
C GLN A 251 -21.11 12.62 -24.94
N LYS A 252 -20.19 13.56 -24.67
CA LYS A 252 -18.75 13.26 -24.59
C LYS A 252 -18.47 12.24 -23.48
N PHE A 253 -19.09 12.38 -22.31
CA PHE A 253 -18.96 11.39 -21.23
C PHE A 253 -19.39 9.99 -21.66
N PHE A 254 -20.58 9.83 -22.23
CA PHE A 254 -21.10 8.51 -22.63
C PHE A 254 -20.33 7.89 -23.80
N LYS A 255 -19.80 8.73 -24.69
CA LYS A 255 -18.85 8.31 -25.73
C LYS A 255 -17.57 7.75 -25.12
N GLU A 256 -17.00 8.44 -24.12
CA GLU A 256 -15.79 7.97 -23.44
C GLU A 256 -16.04 6.71 -22.60
N LEU A 257 -17.21 6.61 -21.97
CA LEU A 257 -17.67 5.39 -21.29
C LEU A 257 -17.79 4.21 -22.27
N GLY A 258 -18.08 4.48 -23.55
CA GLY A 258 -18.24 3.45 -24.59
C GLY A 258 -19.54 2.67 -24.46
N SER A 259 -20.51 3.16 -23.68
CA SER A 259 -21.77 2.48 -23.41
C SER A 259 -22.91 3.45 -23.13
N GLY A 260 -24.00 3.29 -23.88
CA GLY A 260 -25.31 3.88 -23.60
C GLY A 260 -25.39 5.41 -23.64
N SER A 261 -26.41 5.96 -22.97
CA SER A 261 -26.70 7.40 -22.87
C SER A 261 -27.27 7.77 -21.51
N SER A 262 -27.40 9.08 -21.24
CA SER A 262 -27.98 9.61 -19.98
C SER A 262 -29.37 9.05 -19.67
N SER A 263 -30.20 8.86 -20.70
CA SER A 263 -31.54 8.26 -20.59
C SER A 263 -31.56 6.79 -20.18
N GLN A 264 -30.41 6.09 -20.26
CA GLN A 264 -30.29 4.67 -19.89
C GLN A 264 -29.66 4.47 -18.51
N VAL A 265 -29.26 5.55 -17.83
CA VAL A 265 -28.80 5.50 -16.44
C VAL A 265 -29.99 5.15 -15.55
N ALA A 266 -29.84 4.11 -14.73
CA ALA A 266 -30.92 3.61 -13.88
C ALA A 266 -31.37 4.66 -12.85
N ASP A 267 -32.60 4.54 -12.36
CA ASP A 267 -33.08 5.41 -11.30
C ASP A 267 -32.38 5.14 -9.95
N ALA A 268 -32.37 6.14 -9.07
CA ALA A 268 -31.75 6.06 -7.74
C ALA A 268 -32.13 4.81 -6.89
N PRO A 269 -33.40 4.33 -6.86
CA PRO A 269 -33.76 3.16 -6.07
C PRO A 269 -33.04 1.88 -6.52
N THR A 270 -32.62 1.80 -7.78
CA THR A 270 -31.88 0.66 -8.33
C THR A 270 -30.46 0.56 -7.75
N GLY A 271 -29.91 1.67 -7.22
CA GLY A 271 -28.62 1.70 -6.54
C GLY A 271 -28.62 1.15 -5.10
N GLY A 272 -29.79 0.87 -4.53
CA GLY A 272 -29.95 0.42 -3.14
C GLY A 272 -29.79 1.53 -2.10
N ASP A 273 -30.22 1.25 -0.86
CA ASP A 273 -30.13 2.19 0.27
C ASP A 273 -28.70 2.35 0.79
N ASP A 274 -28.27 3.58 1.07
CA ASP A 274 -26.91 3.89 1.53
C ASP A 274 -26.59 3.31 2.91
N THR A 275 -27.59 3.23 3.79
CA THR A 275 -27.42 2.71 5.15
C THR A 275 -27.23 1.21 5.12
N ASP A 276 -27.99 0.51 4.27
CA ASP A 276 -27.83 -0.93 4.08
C ASP A 276 -26.55 -1.26 3.32
N PHE A 277 -26.12 -0.38 2.40
CA PHE A 277 -24.80 -0.44 1.79
C PHE A 277 -23.68 -0.31 2.84
N GLU A 278 -23.78 0.64 3.77
CA GLU A 278 -22.81 0.80 4.86
C GLU A 278 -22.77 -0.41 5.81
N LYS A 279 -23.94 -0.94 6.22
CA LYS A 279 -24.02 -2.15 7.07
C LYS A 279 -23.44 -3.40 6.40
N THR A 280 -23.68 -3.57 5.10
CA THR A 280 -23.13 -4.68 4.31
C THR A 280 -21.61 -4.55 4.12
N GLN A 281 -21.03 -3.38 4.36
CA GLN A 281 -19.59 -3.15 4.33
C GLN A 281 -18.94 -3.23 5.72
N GLU A 282 -19.65 -2.98 6.82
CA GLU A 282 -19.13 -3.31 8.16
C GLU A 282 -18.93 -4.81 8.35
N SER A 283 -19.67 -5.64 7.61
CA SER A 283 -19.48 -7.10 7.55
C SER A 283 -18.35 -7.56 6.62
N THR A 284 -17.70 -6.67 5.84
CA THR A 284 -16.56 -7.01 4.96
C THR A 284 -15.19 -6.84 5.61
N VAL A 285 -15.13 -6.48 6.90
CA VAL A 285 -13.86 -6.51 7.64
C VAL A 285 -13.47 -7.96 7.88
N GLU A 286 -12.41 -8.40 7.23
CA GLU A 286 -11.96 -9.79 7.22
C GLU A 286 -10.51 -9.89 7.71
N LEU A 287 -10.24 -10.88 8.54
CA LEU A 287 -8.88 -11.18 9.00
C LEU A 287 -8.40 -12.45 8.32
N TYR A 288 -7.21 -12.37 7.73
CA TYR A 288 -6.54 -13.47 7.04
C TYR A 288 -5.24 -13.80 7.76
N LYS A 289 -4.94 -15.09 7.95
CA LYS A 289 -3.63 -15.55 8.40
C LYS A 289 -2.75 -15.80 7.19
N VAL A 290 -1.53 -15.28 7.20
CA VAL A 290 -0.49 -15.58 6.21
C VAL A 290 0.30 -16.78 6.71
N SER A 291 0.46 -17.80 5.86
CA SER A 291 1.29 -18.96 6.16
C SER A 291 2.21 -19.31 4.97
N ASP A 292 3.42 -19.74 5.30
CA ASP A 292 4.41 -20.30 4.38
C ASP A 292 4.51 -21.83 4.47
N ALA A 293 3.62 -22.47 5.25
CA ALA A 293 3.64 -23.91 5.50
C ALA A 293 3.56 -24.69 4.17
N GLY A 294 4.66 -25.37 3.83
CA GLY A 294 4.78 -26.16 2.59
C GLY A 294 5.42 -25.41 1.41
N GLY A 295 6.03 -24.23 1.61
CA GLY A 295 6.78 -23.51 0.57
C GLY A 295 5.90 -22.81 -0.48
N GLN A 296 4.58 -22.80 -0.28
CA GLN A 296 3.63 -22.00 -1.06
C GLN A 296 2.93 -21.03 -0.13
N LEU A 297 2.96 -19.76 -0.51
CA LEU A 297 2.35 -18.67 0.20
C LEU A 297 0.83 -18.75 0.11
N LYS A 298 0.16 -18.87 1.25
CA LYS A 298 -1.31 -18.92 1.33
C LYS A 298 -1.83 -17.93 2.37
N SER A 299 -2.96 -17.31 2.04
CA SER A 299 -3.73 -16.48 2.97
C SER A 299 -5.07 -17.15 3.23
N ASP A 300 -5.28 -17.64 4.45
CA ASP A 300 -6.54 -18.25 4.87
C ASP A 300 -7.39 -17.25 5.65
N LYS A 301 -8.67 -17.10 5.27
CA LYS A 301 -9.60 -16.27 6.03
C LYS A 301 -9.89 -16.94 7.38
N ILE A 302 -9.56 -16.25 8.48
CA ILE A 302 -9.70 -16.76 9.85
C ILE A 302 -10.78 -16.06 10.66
N GLY A 303 -11.34 -14.94 10.18
CA GLY A 303 -12.40 -14.25 10.91
C GLY A 303 -13.02 -13.06 10.18
N HIS A 304 -14.08 -12.55 10.78
CA HIS A 304 -14.72 -11.27 10.47
C HIS A 304 -15.13 -10.58 11.78
N LYS A 305 -15.55 -9.31 11.73
CA LYS A 305 -16.00 -8.60 12.93
C LYS A 305 -17.14 -9.36 13.66
N PRO A 306 -17.15 -9.39 15.01
CA PRO A 306 -16.14 -8.84 15.93
C PRO A 306 -14.87 -9.69 15.97
N LEU A 307 -13.71 -9.07 15.71
CA LEU A 307 -12.42 -9.75 15.79
C LEU A 307 -11.94 -9.81 17.25
N SER A 308 -11.26 -10.89 17.62
CA SER A 308 -10.59 -11.01 18.92
C SER A 308 -9.11 -10.72 18.78
N ARG A 309 -8.52 -9.97 19.73
CA ARG A 309 -7.06 -9.76 19.75
C ARG A 309 -6.31 -11.09 19.84
N THR A 310 -6.90 -12.12 20.47
CA THR A 310 -6.29 -13.46 20.57
C THR A 310 -6.17 -14.18 19.24
N SER A 311 -6.82 -13.70 18.17
CA SER A 311 -6.63 -14.21 16.81
C SER A 311 -5.26 -13.87 16.21
N LEU A 312 -4.57 -12.86 16.76
CA LEU A 312 -3.22 -12.44 16.33
C LEU A 312 -2.16 -13.18 17.18
N VAL A 313 -1.56 -14.23 16.60
CA VAL A 313 -0.54 -15.04 17.25
C VAL A 313 0.85 -14.49 16.96
N THR A 314 1.68 -14.38 18.00
CA THR A 314 3.05 -13.82 17.95
C THR A 314 3.97 -14.45 16.90
N GLY A 315 3.78 -15.74 16.59
CA GLY A 315 4.59 -16.45 15.60
C GLY A 315 4.20 -16.21 14.15
N ASP A 316 3.04 -15.58 13.89
CA ASP A 316 2.43 -15.52 12.56
C ASP A 316 2.29 -14.08 12.05
N CYS A 317 1.95 -13.94 10.76
CA CYS A 317 1.55 -12.68 10.15
C CYS A 317 0.09 -12.73 9.69
N TYR A 318 -0.57 -11.58 9.64
CA TYR A 318 -2.00 -11.48 9.29
C TYR A 318 -2.27 -10.29 8.37
N ILE A 319 -3.30 -10.41 7.53
CA ILE A 319 -3.85 -9.31 6.74
C ILE A 319 -5.24 -8.98 7.30
N LEU A 320 -5.42 -7.75 7.78
CA LEU A 320 -6.73 -7.20 8.10
C LEU A 320 -7.22 -6.40 6.89
N ASP A 321 -8.18 -6.97 6.18
CA ASP A 321 -8.88 -6.33 5.09
C ASP A 321 -9.97 -5.44 5.67
N THR A 322 -9.86 -4.12 5.46
CA THR A 322 -10.89 -3.14 5.87
C THR A 322 -11.65 -2.58 4.66
N GLY A 323 -11.55 -3.29 3.53
CA GLY A 323 -12.09 -2.89 2.25
C GLY A 323 -11.50 -1.56 1.78
N SER A 324 -12.38 -0.62 1.45
CA SER A 324 -12.01 0.68 0.89
C SER A 324 -11.21 1.61 1.83
N SER A 325 -11.09 1.29 3.12
CA SER A 325 -10.24 2.03 4.06
C SER A 325 -8.74 1.66 3.96
N GLY A 326 -8.41 0.60 3.22
CA GLY A 326 -7.07 0.04 3.11
C GLY A 326 -6.94 -1.33 3.76
N ILE A 327 -5.72 -1.82 3.81
CA ILE A 327 -5.39 -3.08 4.49
C ILE A 327 -4.28 -2.86 5.52
N TYR A 328 -4.29 -3.66 6.58
CA TYR A 328 -3.19 -3.74 7.52
C TYR A 328 -2.51 -5.10 7.40
N VAL A 329 -1.18 -5.12 7.36
CA VAL A 329 -0.37 -6.34 7.48
C VAL A 329 0.19 -6.36 8.89
N TRP A 330 -0.41 -7.14 9.78
CA TRP A 330 0.08 -7.32 11.15
C TRP A 330 1.17 -8.39 11.17
N VAL A 331 2.28 -8.09 11.84
CA VAL A 331 3.49 -8.91 11.88
C VAL A 331 3.80 -9.26 13.32
N GLY A 332 3.69 -10.56 13.64
CA GLY A 332 4.05 -11.08 14.95
C GLY A 332 5.55 -10.96 15.20
N LYS A 333 5.95 -10.56 16.41
CA LYS A 333 7.39 -10.36 16.73
C LYS A 333 8.20 -11.67 16.70
N GLY A 334 7.53 -12.81 16.82
CA GLY A 334 8.11 -14.16 16.75
C GLY A 334 8.09 -14.77 15.36
N SER A 335 7.55 -14.08 14.35
CA SER A 335 7.57 -14.55 12.95
C SER A 335 8.97 -14.51 12.36
N THR A 336 9.26 -15.45 11.47
CA THR A 336 10.54 -15.55 10.75
C THR A 336 10.69 -14.40 9.75
N THR A 337 11.93 -14.03 9.40
CA THR A 337 12.19 -13.01 8.35
C THR A 337 11.49 -13.38 7.03
N GLN A 338 11.44 -14.66 6.68
CA GLN A 338 10.74 -15.13 5.49
C GLN A 338 9.25 -14.85 5.57
N GLU A 339 8.57 -15.21 6.66
CA GLU A 339 7.14 -14.91 6.86
C GLU A 339 6.86 -13.40 6.83
N LYS A 340 7.74 -12.57 7.39
CA LYS A 340 7.59 -11.10 7.34
C LYS A 340 7.64 -10.56 5.91
N VAL A 341 8.60 -11.02 5.11
CA VAL A 341 8.75 -10.64 3.69
C VAL A 341 7.55 -11.12 2.88
N GLU A 342 7.16 -12.38 3.07
CA GLU A 342 6.06 -13.01 2.37
C GLU A 342 4.70 -12.39 2.76
N ALA A 343 4.50 -11.96 4.00
CA ALA A 343 3.30 -11.24 4.41
C ALA A 343 3.15 -9.87 3.74
N LEU A 344 4.24 -9.15 3.52
CA LEU A 344 4.22 -7.88 2.78
C LEU A 344 3.92 -8.10 1.30
N LYS A 345 4.58 -9.07 0.66
CA LYS A 345 4.29 -9.46 -0.72
C LYS A 345 2.84 -9.92 -0.87
N MET A 346 2.35 -10.71 0.08
CA MET A 346 0.97 -11.17 0.08
C MET A 346 0.00 -10.01 0.21
N GLY A 347 0.25 -9.05 1.10
CA GLY A 347 -0.59 -7.86 1.18
C GLY A 347 -0.65 -7.11 -0.16
N GLN A 348 0.46 -7.03 -0.91
CA GLN A 348 0.51 -6.30 -2.18
C GLN A 348 -0.28 -7.06 -3.24
N ALA A 349 -0.05 -8.38 -3.33
CA ALA A 349 -0.81 -9.27 -4.19
C ALA A 349 -2.31 -9.30 -3.81
N PHE A 350 -2.64 -9.15 -2.52
CA PHE A 350 -4.00 -9.12 -2.02
C PHE A 350 -4.77 -7.89 -2.51
N ILE A 351 -4.12 -6.70 -2.53
CA ILE A 351 -4.70 -5.49 -3.12
C ILE A 351 -5.05 -5.72 -4.59
N ALA A 352 -4.12 -6.30 -5.36
CA ALA A 352 -4.35 -6.61 -6.76
C ALA A 352 -5.46 -7.68 -6.96
N ALA A 353 -5.44 -8.76 -6.18
CA ALA A 353 -6.40 -9.87 -6.29
C ALA A 353 -7.83 -9.46 -5.93
N LYS A 354 -8.00 -8.53 -4.98
CA LYS A 354 -9.31 -7.96 -4.62
C LYS A 354 -9.76 -6.84 -5.56
N ASN A 355 -8.99 -6.54 -6.60
CA ASN A 355 -9.22 -5.44 -7.54
C ASN A 355 -9.37 -4.08 -6.82
N TYR A 356 -8.60 -3.88 -5.76
CA TYR A 356 -8.54 -2.59 -5.08
C TYR A 356 -7.68 -1.61 -5.88
N PRO A 357 -8.01 -0.29 -5.83
CA PRO A 357 -7.20 0.71 -6.51
C PRO A 357 -5.73 0.68 -6.06
N SER A 358 -4.80 1.02 -6.95
CA SER A 358 -3.36 1.05 -6.70
C SER A 358 -2.96 1.93 -5.51
N TRP A 359 -3.76 2.95 -5.20
CA TRP A 359 -3.58 3.86 -4.07
C TRP A 359 -4.15 3.37 -2.74
N THR A 360 -4.67 2.14 -2.71
CA THR A 360 -5.16 1.52 -1.49
C THR A 360 -4.04 1.47 -0.47
N LYS A 361 -4.29 2.06 0.70
CA LYS A 361 -3.27 2.18 1.75
C LYS A 361 -3.02 0.81 2.36
N MET A 362 -1.81 0.30 2.19
CA MET A 362 -1.28 -0.81 2.98
C MET A 362 -0.47 -0.24 4.16
N ARG A 363 -0.72 -0.73 5.37
CA ARG A 363 0.09 -0.40 6.55
C ARG A 363 0.64 -1.65 7.20
N ARG A 364 1.95 -1.73 7.40
CA ARG A 364 2.56 -2.78 8.24
C ARG A 364 2.42 -2.38 9.70
N ILE A 365 1.93 -3.30 10.52
CA ILE A 365 1.76 -3.14 11.97
C ILE A 365 2.61 -4.21 12.65
N ILE A 366 3.41 -3.83 13.64
CA ILE A 366 4.20 -4.78 14.44
C ILE A 366 3.44 -5.11 15.71
N GLU A 367 3.51 -6.36 16.16
CA GLU A 367 3.00 -6.75 17.48
C GLU A 367 3.50 -5.80 18.58
N GLY A 368 2.57 -5.24 19.35
CA GLY A 368 2.84 -4.28 20.43
C GLY A 368 2.98 -2.83 19.97
N GLY A 369 3.02 -2.58 18.65
CA GLY A 369 3.05 -1.26 18.02
C GLY A 369 1.74 -0.87 17.35
N GLU A 370 0.61 -1.48 17.73
CA GLU A 370 -0.65 -1.29 17.04
C GLU A 370 -1.23 0.12 17.26
N PRO A 371 -1.62 0.85 16.21
CA PRO A 371 -2.25 2.17 16.34
C PRO A 371 -3.72 2.03 16.75
N SER A 372 -4.30 3.07 17.38
CA SER A 372 -5.71 3.07 17.79
C SER A 372 -6.68 2.75 16.64
N ALA A 373 -6.37 3.25 15.43
CA ALA A 373 -7.14 2.97 14.21
C ALA A 373 -7.08 1.50 13.76
N PHE A 374 -6.12 0.70 14.22
CA PHE A 374 -6.12 -0.75 14.01
C PHE A 374 -6.92 -1.46 15.12
N LYS A 375 -6.73 -1.02 16.37
CA LYS A 375 -7.37 -1.62 17.55
C LYS A 375 -8.91 -1.56 17.49
N GLU A 376 -9.48 -0.53 16.85
CA GLU A 376 -10.94 -0.35 16.70
C GLU A 376 -11.66 -1.50 15.96
N TYR A 377 -10.93 -2.34 15.22
CA TYR A 377 -11.51 -3.48 14.52
C TYR A 377 -11.73 -4.71 15.40
N PHE A 378 -11.23 -4.69 16.65
CA PHE A 378 -11.29 -5.79 17.60
C PHE A 378 -12.22 -5.45 18.78
N ALA A 379 -13.01 -6.43 19.23
CA ALA A 379 -14.03 -6.21 20.26
C ALA A 379 -13.46 -5.92 21.65
N GLU A 380 -12.33 -6.54 22.01
CA GLU A 380 -11.60 -6.26 23.24
C GLU A 380 -10.11 -6.17 22.95
N TRP A 381 -9.54 -4.98 23.11
CA TRP A 381 -8.11 -4.74 23.00
C TRP A 381 -7.52 -4.41 24.37
N ARG A 382 -6.84 -5.37 24.99
CA ARG A 382 -6.10 -5.17 26.26
C ARG A 382 -4.61 -5.11 25.94
N ASP A 383 -4.00 -3.96 26.19
CA ASP A 383 -2.56 -3.80 26.05
C ASP A 383 -1.85 -4.67 27.09
N THR A 384 -0.93 -5.54 26.64
CA THR A 384 -0.21 -6.47 27.53
C THR A 384 0.75 -5.79 28.50
N ASN A 385 0.90 -4.47 28.41
CA ASN A 385 1.80 -3.65 29.22
C ASN A 385 1.12 -2.78 30.28
N THR A 386 -0.18 -2.95 30.54
CA THR A 386 -0.80 -2.33 31.72
C THR A 386 -0.40 -3.13 32.96
N ILE A 387 0.75 -2.79 33.52
CA ILE A 387 1.21 -3.27 34.83
C ILE A 387 0.06 -3.08 35.83
N ALA A 388 -0.24 -4.17 36.56
CA ALA A 388 -1.17 -4.19 37.67
C ALA A 388 -0.91 -3.01 38.62
N GLY A 389 -1.83 -2.05 38.63
CA GLY A 389 -1.87 -1.03 39.65
C GLY A 389 -2.15 -1.68 40.99
N LEU A 390 -1.15 -1.66 41.87
CA LEU A 390 -1.26 -1.95 43.30
C LEU A 390 -2.38 -1.12 43.92
N GLY A 391 -3.55 -1.71 44.10
CA GLY A 391 -4.53 -1.26 45.07
C GLY A 391 -4.10 -1.71 46.47
N ARG A 392 -3.35 -0.86 47.17
CA ARG A 392 -3.36 -0.81 48.64
C ARG A 392 -4.08 0.47 49.05
N GLY A 393 -5.12 0.32 49.85
CA GLY A 393 -5.95 1.40 50.39
C GLY A 393 -7.38 0.93 50.54
#